data_AF-K0NPL8-F1
#
_entry.id   AF-K0NPL8-F1
#
_cell.length_a   1.000
_cell.length_b   1.000
_cell.length_c   1.000
_cell.angle_alpha   90.00
_cell.angle_beta   90.00
_cell.angle_gamma   90.00
#
_symmetry.space_group_name_H-M   'P 1'
#
loop_
_entity.id
_entity.type
_entity.pdbx_description
1 polymer ?
#
loop_
_entity_poly.entity_id
_entity_poly.type
_entity_poly.pdbx_seq_one_letter_code
_entity_poly.pdbx_strand_id
1 'polypeptide(L)'
;MRRRASKKNKEIVLLPLIGAKQKKTFKTLAVVVALMSATIYINHRLVWIGKENANLAAKEYFVAGQTLNSYKAILTTFLHPELPIIVPLTKLQWKIYEKGVALLPKNEGEAGVWQNMWFHHHFGKKDRPYFGVKRNRPSPKMVKILDQYWFCLEAMTTKPFADKKMEEKYLEGFAGLAFSYTLKDGYYSGKYLGSAKKMAKLPEMVHRYRLLVQWLNELRAKWKDSASIAQTVQNNPKMEVLSQLTLLINLSDIILGEIHSHNFDCDLSSIHQYIKMRKEFYSPDNGSPVYKKIRNHKEREAIYHIAVNAVGARNTKYLIEHYCGYEVAGKMDMSFAIAFAKDKNITLEQQEELWRRASLREEIKIIEGESDVRK
;
A
#
# COMPACT_ATOMS: atom_id res chain seq x y z
N MET A 1 53.61 51.07 -3.56
CA MET A 1 53.85 49.70 -3.05
C MET A 1 52.55 49.09 -2.51
N ARG A 2 51.87 48.23 -3.27
CA ARG A 2 50.84 47.29 -2.76
C ARG A 2 50.97 45.99 -3.55
N ARG A 3 51.44 44.93 -2.89
CA ARG A 3 51.73 43.61 -3.49
C ARG A 3 50.41 42.89 -3.82
N ARG A 4 50.21 42.54 -5.10
CA ARG A 4 49.19 41.57 -5.55
C ARG A 4 49.67 40.17 -5.19
N ALA A 5 48.96 39.48 -4.30
CA ALA A 5 49.14 38.05 -4.06
C ALA A 5 48.39 37.26 -5.15
N SER A 6 49.15 36.67 -6.06
CA SER A 6 48.68 35.75 -7.10
C SER A 6 48.18 34.45 -6.46
N LYS A 7 46.87 34.19 -6.58
CA LYS A 7 46.22 32.94 -6.17
C LYS A 7 46.49 31.90 -7.27
N LYS A 8 47.56 31.12 -7.15
CA LYS A 8 47.82 29.97 -8.03
C LYS A 8 46.73 28.92 -7.82
N ASN A 9 45.93 28.68 -8.86
CA ASN A 9 45.08 27.50 -8.98
C ASN A 9 45.96 26.25 -8.90
N LYS A 10 45.88 25.50 -7.80
CA LYS A 10 46.35 24.11 -7.78
C LYS A 10 45.29 23.27 -8.50
N GLU A 11 45.54 22.96 -9.76
CA GLU A 11 44.86 21.87 -10.45
C GLU A 11 45.17 20.57 -9.69
N ILE A 12 44.18 20.07 -8.95
CA ILE A 12 44.22 18.74 -8.37
C ILE A 12 43.88 17.76 -9.50
N VAL A 13 44.89 17.36 -10.28
CA VAL A 13 44.81 16.24 -11.20
C VAL A 13 44.92 14.96 -10.38
N LEU A 14 43.78 14.50 -9.85
CA LEU A 14 43.63 13.18 -9.22
C LEU A 14 42.93 12.23 -10.19
N LEU A 15 43.67 11.75 -11.19
CA LEU A 15 43.34 10.49 -11.86
C LEU A 15 44.42 9.48 -11.47
N PRO A 16 44.12 8.50 -10.60
CA PRO A 16 45.08 7.46 -10.30
C PRO A 16 45.33 6.66 -11.57
N LEU A 17 46.62 6.44 -11.88
CA LEU A 17 47.07 5.46 -12.87
C LEU A 17 46.55 4.08 -12.47
N ILE A 18 45.39 3.70 -13.00
CA ILE A 18 44.80 2.37 -12.82
C ILE A 18 45.80 1.36 -13.43
N GLY A 19 46.49 0.61 -12.56
CA GLY A 19 47.51 -0.35 -12.98
C GLY A 19 46.94 -1.41 -13.93
N ALA A 20 47.78 -2.04 -14.77
CA ALA A 20 47.35 -3.02 -15.78
C ALA A 20 46.49 -4.16 -15.19
N LYS A 21 46.79 -4.60 -13.96
CA LYS A 21 45.98 -5.58 -13.22
C LYS A 21 44.56 -5.07 -12.93
N GLN A 22 44.41 -3.82 -12.49
CA GLN A 22 43.10 -3.21 -12.22
C GLN A 22 42.30 -3.02 -13.52
N LYS A 23 42.95 -2.67 -14.64
CA LYS A 23 42.29 -2.62 -15.96
C LYS A 23 41.77 -3.99 -16.39
N LYS A 24 42.54 -5.07 -16.19
CA LYS A 24 42.11 -6.45 -16.47
C LYS A 24 40.90 -6.83 -15.61
N THR A 25 40.96 -6.60 -14.29
CA THR A 25 39.84 -6.86 -13.37
C THR A 25 38.58 -6.08 -13.75
N PHE A 26 38.71 -4.80 -14.10
CA PHE A 26 37.59 -3.97 -14.54
C PHE A 26 36.96 -4.51 -15.83
N LYS A 27 37.78 -4.87 -16.84
CA LYS A 27 37.29 -5.47 -18.09
C LYS A 27 36.55 -6.78 -17.82
N THR A 28 37.12 -7.66 -16.99
CA THR A 28 36.47 -8.92 -16.61
C THR A 28 35.13 -8.66 -15.91
N LEU A 29 35.08 -7.73 -14.95
CA LEU A 29 33.86 -7.35 -14.25
C LEU A 29 32.81 -6.77 -15.21
N ALA A 30 33.21 -5.90 -16.13
CA ALA A 30 32.32 -5.30 -17.12
C ALA A 30 31.71 -6.37 -18.04
N VAL A 31 32.52 -7.33 -18.50
CA VAL A 31 32.03 -8.47 -19.30
C VAL A 31 31.04 -9.32 -18.50
N VAL A 32 31.35 -9.64 -17.25
CA VAL A 32 30.45 -10.42 -16.37
C VAL A 32 29.12 -9.68 -16.14
N VAL A 33 29.16 -8.37 -15.86
CA VAL A 33 27.95 -7.55 -15.69
C VAL A 33 27.13 -7.50 -16.98
N ALA A 34 27.78 -7.35 -18.14
CA ALA A 34 27.12 -7.33 -19.44
C ALA A 34 26.44 -8.68 -19.74
N LEU A 35 27.13 -9.80 -19.51
CA LEU A 35 26.57 -11.14 -19.69
C LEU A 35 25.39 -11.39 -18.75
N MET A 36 25.51 -11.06 -17.47
CA MET A 36 24.38 -11.17 -16.53
C MET A 36 23.19 -10.31 -16.97
N SER A 37 23.46 -9.09 -17.46
CA SER A 37 22.39 -8.17 -17.91
C SER A 37 21.70 -8.73 -19.14
N ALA A 38 22.46 -9.26 -20.10
CA ALA A 38 21.93 -9.90 -21.30
C ALA A 38 21.08 -11.13 -20.94
N THR A 39 21.56 -12.00 -20.05
CA THR A 39 20.80 -13.18 -19.61
C THR A 39 19.50 -12.78 -18.91
N ILE A 40 19.53 -11.83 -17.98
CA ILE A 40 18.32 -11.35 -17.30
C ILE A 40 17.34 -10.72 -18.30
N TYR A 41 17.85 -9.92 -19.25
CA TYR A 41 17.03 -9.30 -20.29
C TYR A 41 16.36 -10.35 -21.18
N ILE A 42 17.13 -11.32 -21.69
CA ILE A 42 16.61 -12.40 -22.54
C ILE A 42 15.54 -13.19 -21.79
N ASN A 43 15.78 -13.53 -20.52
CA ASN A 43 14.80 -14.24 -19.71
C ASN A 43 13.50 -13.44 -19.54
N HIS A 44 13.58 -12.15 -19.21
CA HIS A 44 12.38 -11.30 -19.13
C HIS A 44 11.71 -11.15 -20.49
N ARG A 45 12.47 -11.03 -21.57
CA ARG A 45 11.93 -10.94 -22.93
C ARG A 45 11.11 -12.18 -23.28
N LEU A 46 11.62 -13.37 -22.99
CA LEU A 46 10.91 -14.64 -23.22
C LEU A 46 9.61 -14.74 -22.41
N VAL A 47 9.58 -14.17 -21.20
CA VAL A 47 8.38 -14.17 -20.34
C VAL A 47 7.33 -13.17 -20.84
N TRP A 48 7.74 -11.96 -21.22
CA TRP A 48 6.84 -10.83 -21.44
C TRP A 48 6.50 -10.57 -22.92
N ILE A 49 7.35 -10.98 -23.85
CA ILE A 49 7.18 -10.80 -25.29
C ILE A 49 6.91 -12.18 -25.91
N GLY A 50 5.62 -12.50 -26.03
CA GLY A 50 5.12 -13.72 -26.67
C GLY A 50 4.65 -13.51 -28.11
N LYS A 51 3.98 -14.50 -28.68
CA LYS A 51 3.39 -14.43 -30.04
C LYS A 51 2.24 -13.43 -30.14
N GLU A 52 1.41 -13.34 -29.09
CA GLU A 52 0.25 -12.44 -29.01
C GLU A 52 0.62 -11.16 -28.23
N ASN A 53 1.57 -10.39 -28.78
CA ASN A 53 2.10 -9.24 -28.08
C ASN A 53 1.41 -7.93 -28.45
N ALA A 54 0.74 -7.27 -27.50
CA ALA A 54 0.34 -5.88 -27.63
C ALA A 54 1.53 -4.93 -27.39
N ASN A 55 1.55 -3.79 -28.08
CA ASN A 55 2.46 -2.67 -27.83
C ASN A 55 3.96 -3.06 -27.76
N LEU A 56 4.44 -3.84 -28.74
CA LEU A 56 5.81 -4.40 -28.75
C LEU A 56 6.90 -3.37 -28.43
N ALA A 57 6.87 -2.19 -29.05
CA ALA A 57 7.86 -1.14 -28.83
C ALA A 57 7.89 -0.67 -27.36
N ALA A 58 6.71 -0.47 -26.76
CA ALA A 58 6.58 -0.12 -25.35
C ALA A 58 7.08 -1.27 -24.46
N LYS A 59 6.78 -2.53 -24.81
CA LYS A 59 7.20 -3.70 -24.03
C LYS A 59 8.70 -3.95 -24.01
N GLU A 60 9.45 -3.60 -25.06
CA GLU A 60 10.91 -3.69 -24.99
C GLU A 60 11.47 -2.74 -23.89
N TYR A 61 10.86 -1.56 -23.70
CA TYR A 61 11.17 -0.70 -22.54
C TYR A 61 10.72 -1.34 -21.23
N PHE A 62 9.58 -2.05 -21.22
CA PHE A 62 9.16 -2.79 -20.04
C PHE A 62 10.18 -3.87 -19.63
N VAL A 63 10.66 -4.67 -20.58
CA VAL A 63 11.67 -5.71 -20.35
C VAL A 63 13.00 -5.10 -19.86
N ALA A 64 13.42 -3.99 -20.47
CA ALA A 64 14.59 -3.24 -20.00
C ALA A 64 14.41 -2.74 -18.54
N GLY A 65 13.23 -2.22 -18.22
CA GLY A 65 12.88 -1.77 -16.88
C GLY A 65 12.83 -2.92 -15.86
N GLN A 66 12.33 -4.09 -16.24
CA GLN A 66 12.33 -5.30 -15.39
C GLN A 66 13.75 -5.80 -15.12
N THR A 67 14.65 -5.70 -16.10
CA THR A 67 16.07 -6.04 -15.91
C THR A 67 16.71 -5.18 -14.82
N LEU A 68 16.51 -3.85 -14.87
CA LEU A 68 16.94 -2.96 -13.79
C LEU A 68 16.22 -3.25 -12.47
N ASN A 69 14.94 -3.63 -12.53
CA ASN A 69 14.15 -3.98 -11.36
C ASN A 69 14.74 -5.19 -10.63
N SER A 70 15.20 -6.20 -11.36
CA SER A 70 15.87 -7.39 -10.81
C SER A 70 17.16 -7.01 -10.06
N TYR A 71 18.00 -6.17 -10.65
CA TYR A 71 19.19 -5.66 -9.96
C TYR A 71 18.83 -4.87 -8.70
N LYS A 72 17.84 -3.99 -8.80
CA LYS A 72 17.35 -3.24 -7.64
C LYS A 72 16.83 -4.17 -6.55
N ALA A 73 16.07 -5.21 -6.87
CA ALA A 73 15.55 -6.16 -5.88
C ALA A 73 16.67 -6.90 -5.13
N ILE A 74 17.74 -7.28 -5.84
CA ILE A 74 18.93 -7.89 -5.23
C ILE A 74 19.60 -6.89 -4.29
N LEU A 75 19.88 -5.67 -4.77
CA LEU A 75 20.52 -4.64 -3.96
C LEU A 75 19.68 -4.25 -2.75
N THR A 76 18.37 -4.06 -2.91
CA THR A 76 17.45 -3.65 -1.85
C THR A 76 17.19 -4.74 -0.82
N THR A 77 17.60 -5.98 -1.08
CA THR A 77 17.63 -7.03 -0.06
C THR A 77 18.57 -6.63 1.08
N PHE A 78 19.69 -5.98 0.78
CA PHE A 78 20.69 -5.58 1.78
C PHE A 78 20.65 -4.08 2.06
N LEU A 79 20.48 -3.27 1.03
CA LEU A 79 20.60 -1.82 1.06
C LEU A 79 19.23 -1.14 1.15
N HIS A 80 19.14 -0.01 1.86
CA HIS A 80 17.91 0.79 1.86
C HIS A 80 17.66 1.36 0.45
N PRO A 81 16.44 1.34 -0.10
CA PRO A 81 16.15 1.76 -1.50
C PRO A 81 16.53 3.21 -1.82
N GLU A 82 16.75 4.04 -0.80
CA GLU A 82 17.09 5.45 -0.92
C GLU A 82 18.57 5.77 -0.65
N LEU A 83 19.41 4.74 -0.51
CA LEU A 83 20.86 4.98 -0.43
C LEU A 83 21.37 5.61 -1.73
N PRO A 84 22.32 6.55 -1.66
CA PRO A 84 22.85 7.26 -2.83
C PRO A 84 23.31 6.34 -3.97
N ILE A 85 23.81 5.14 -3.66
CA ILE A 85 24.24 4.14 -4.64
C ILE A 85 23.07 3.58 -5.49
N ILE A 86 21.83 3.59 -4.98
CA ILE A 86 20.63 3.09 -5.69
C ILE A 86 19.96 4.20 -6.50
N VAL A 87 20.15 5.47 -6.11
CA VAL A 87 19.49 6.62 -6.75
C VAL A 87 19.73 6.68 -8.27
N PRO A 88 20.95 6.46 -8.81
CA PRO A 88 21.16 6.42 -10.26
C PRO A 88 20.33 5.36 -10.97
N LEU A 89 20.22 4.15 -10.38
CA LEU A 89 19.41 3.06 -10.94
C LEU A 89 17.93 3.43 -10.95
N THR A 90 17.43 4.04 -9.87
CA THR A 90 16.04 4.51 -9.81
C THR A 90 15.75 5.61 -10.83
N LYS A 91 16.68 6.57 -11.02
CA LYS A 91 16.53 7.61 -12.05
C LYS A 91 16.54 7.04 -13.46
N LEU A 92 17.42 6.07 -13.74
CA LEU A 92 17.46 5.40 -15.03
C LEU A 92 16.17 4.61 -15.29
N GLN A 93 15.67 3.89 -14.28
CA GLN A 93 14.41 3.15 -14.39
C GLN A 93 13.22 4.08 -14.64
N TRP A 94 13.16 5.26 -14.01
CA TRP A 94 12.14 6.27 -14.32
C TRP A 94 12.23 6.79 -15.76
N LYS A 95 13.43 7.06 -16.28
CA LYS A 95 13.59 7.47 -17.69
C LYS A 95 13.13 6.38 -18.67
N ILE A 96 13.39 5.12 -18.36
CA ILE A 96 12.92 3.97 -19.16
C ILE A 96 11.40 3.87 -19.09
N TYR A 97 10.82 4.05 -17.90
CA TYR A 97 9.37 4.09 -17.69
C TYR A 97 8.72 5.20 -18.52
N GLU A 98 9.20 6.44 -18.42
CA GLU A 98 8.66 7.58 -19.15
C GLU A 98 8.72 7.36 -20.67
N LYS A 99 9.83 6.82 -21.19
CA LYS A 99 9.96 6.50 -22.62
C LYS A 99 9.02 5.36 -23.06
N GLY A 100 8.91 4.31 -22.25
CA GLY A 100 8.05 3.17 -22.57
C GLY A 100 6.56 3.53 -22.53
N VAL A 101 6.12 4.25 -21.49
CA VAL A 101 4.72 4.68 -21.35
C VAL A 101 4.32 5.70 -22.41
N ALA A 102 5.23 6.54 -22.90
CA ALA A 102 4.97 7.42 -24.03
C ALA A 102 4.63 6.69 -25.35
N LEU A 103 4.96 5.40 -25.44
CA LEU A 103 4.64 4.52 -26.57
C LEU A 103 3.35 3.71 -26.35
N LEU A 104 2.78 3.73 -25.15
CA LEU A 104 1.47 3.12 -24.88
C LEU A 104 0.36 4.06 -25.35
N PRO A 105 -0.77 3.53 -25.85
CA PRO A 105 -1.99 4.31 -26.01
C PRO A 105 -2.38 5.06 -24.71
N LYS A 106 -2.84 6.31 -24.85
CA LYS A 106 -3.07 7.23 -23.70
C LYS A 106 -3.99 6.66 -22.61
N ASN A 107 -4.90 5.77 -22.98
CA ASN A 107 -5.92 5.21 -22.09
C ASN A 107 -5.63 3.77 -21.67
N GLU A 108 -4.38 3.31 -21.63
CA GLU A 108 -4.07 1.96 -21.16
C GLU A 108 -3.73 1.87 -19.66
N GLY A 109 -4.23 0.80 -19.02
CA GLY A 109 -3.96 0.49 -17.61
C GLY A 109 -2.56 -0.05 -17.35
N GLU A 110 -1.84 -0.47 -18.40
CA GLU A 110 -0.50 -1.06 -18.32
C GLU A 110 0.50 -0.14 -17.60
N ALA A 111 0.42 1.17 -17.83
CA ALA A 111 1.30 2.14 -17.15
C ALA A 111 1.21 2.04 -15.61
N GLY A 112 0.01 1.82 -15.06
CA GLY A 112 -0.19 1.62 -13.62
C GLY A 112 0.43 0.33 -13.11
N VAL A 113 0.30 -0.77 -13.86
CA VAL A 113 0.93 -2.05 -13.53
C VAL A 113 2.46 -1.93 -13.52
N TRP A 114 3.03 -1.28 -14.54
CA TRP A 114 4.48 -1.11 -14.66
C TRP A 114 5.03 -0.31 -13.48
N GLN A 115 4.38 0.80 -13.15
CA GLN A 115 4.81 1.66 -12.05
C GLN A 115 4.73 0.92 -10.70
N ASN A 116 3.66 0.15 -10.46
CA ASN A 116 3.54 -0.70 -9.27
C ASN A 116 4.69 -1.71 -9.16
N MET A 117 4.92 -2.49 -10.23
CA MET A 117 5.95 -3.54 -10.27
C MET A 117 7.36 -3.00 -10.06
N TRP A 118 7.67 -1.79 -10.54
CA TRP A 118 9.04 -1.26 -10.56
C TRP A 118 9.40 -0.41 -9.36
N PHE A 119 8.45 0.35 -8.81
CA PHE A 119 8.76 1.39 -7.85
C PHE A 119 8.19 1.13 -6.45
N HIS A 120 7.03 0.49 -6.35
CA HIS A 120 6.33 0.35 -5.07
C HIS A 120 6.68 -0.96 -4.35
N HIS A 121 6.96 -2.04 -5.10
CA HIS A 121 7.28 -3.35 -4.53
C HIS A 121 8.50 -3.38 -3.59
N HIS A 122 9.54 -2.56 -3.84
CA HIS A 122 10.79 -2.56 -3.06
C HIS A 122 10.64 -2.04 -1.63
N PHE A 123 9.66 -1.15 -1.39
CA PHE A 123 9.41 -0.59 -0.07
C PHE A 123 8.46 -1.47 0.74
N GLY A 124 7.52 -2.17 0.07
CA GLY A 124 6.53 -3.02 0.74
C GLY A 124 7.12 -4.25 1.45
N LYS A 125 8.18 -4.87 0.91
CA LYS A 125 8.73 -6.14 1.44
C LYS A 125 9.29 -6.08 2.86
N LYS A 126 9.81 -4.93 3.29
CA LYS A 126 10.46 -4.78 4.60
C LYS A 126 9.87 -3.64 5.44
N ASP A 127 8.75 -3.08 5.01
CA ASP A 127 8.11 -1.88 5.57
C ASP A 127 9.11 -0.77 5.96
N ARG A 128 10.09 -0.55 5.07
CA ARG A 128 11.20 0.37 5.37
C ARG A 128 10.71 1.82 5.32
N PRO A 129 10.95 2.62 6.38
CA PRO A 129 10.57 4.01 6.36
C PRO A 129 11.47 4.78 5.39
N TYR A 130 10.86 5.64 4.57
CA TYR A 130 11.59 6.56 3.72
C TYR A 130 12.43 7.53 4.56
N PHE A 131 13.68 7.77 4.15
CA PHE A 131 14.58 8.74 4.77
C PHE A 131 13.98 10.15 4.71
N GLY A 132 14.14 10.88 5.82
CA GLY A 132 13.67 12.27 5.96
C GLY A 132 12.15 12.41 6.14
N VAL A 133 11.40 11.30 6.20
CA VAL A 133 9.96 11.34 6.44
C VAL A 133 9.68 11.45 7.94
N LYS A 134 9.10 12.59 8.32
CA LYS A 134 8.58 12.79 9.67
C LYS A 134 7.16 12.25 9.74
N ARG A 135 6.86 11.47 10.77
CA ARG A 135 5.53 10.86 10.96
C ARG A 135 4.48 11.87 11.38
N ASN A 136 4.82 12.82 12.23
CA ASN A 136 3.87 13.73 12.88
C ASN A 136 3.33 14.88 12.02
N ARG A 137 3.73 15.01 10.76
CA ARG A 137 3.26 16.07 9.85
C ARG A 137 3.18 15.56 8.42
N PRO A 138 2.35 16.18 7.55
CA PRO A 138 2.37 15.87 6.13
C PRO A 138 3.79 15.95 5.58
N SER A 139 4.24 14.89 4.92
CA SER A 139 5.56 14.84 4.28
C SER A 139 5.37 14.93 2.78
N PRO A 140 5.82 16.02 2.10
CA PRO A 140 5.64 16.18 0.66
C PRO A 140 6.16 14.98 -0.16
N LYS A 141 7.23 14.36 0.32
CA LYS A 141 7.80 13.15 -0.26
C LYS A 141 6.85 11.96 -0.15
N MET A 142 6.26 11.72 1.03
CA MET A 142 5.27 10.64 1.20
C MET A 142 3.98 10.91 0.45
N VAL A 143 3.51 12.14 0.43
CA VAL A 143 2.32 12.55 -0.33
C VAL A 143 2.53 12.21 -1.81
N LYS A 144 3.67 12.62 -2.39
CA LYS A 144 4.01 12.24 -3.77
C LYS A 144 4.03 10.73 -3.99
N ILE A 145 4.53 9.95 -3.03
CA ILE A 145 4.53 8.49 -3.13
C ILE A 145 3.09 7.95 -3.05
N LEU A 146 2.25 8.47 -2.17
CA LEU A 146 0.85 8.06 -2.07
C LEU A 146 0.06 8.41 -3.33
N ASP A 147 0.33 9.56 -3.95
CA ASP A 147 -0.27 9.94 -5.23
C ASP A 147 0.17 8.99 -6.35
N GLN A 148 1.41 8.50 -6.30
CA GLN A 148 1.89 7.46 -7.21
C GLN A 148 1.18 6.11 -6.98
N TYR A 149 0.92 5.72 -5.73
CA TYR A 149 0.11 4.53 -5.42
C TYR A 149 -1.31 4.70 -5.94
N TRP A 150 -1.91 5.87 -5.71
CA TRP A 150 -3.26 6.20 -6.18
C TRP A 150 -3.36 6.14 -7.70
N PHE A 151 -2.41 6.77 -8.42
CA PHE A 151 -2.33 6.68 -9.87
C PHE A 151 -2.28 5.23 -10.35
N CYS A 152 -1.50 4.36 -9.71
CA CYS A 152 -1.42 2.96 -10.09
C CYS A 152 -2.77 2.25 -9.87
N LEU A 153 -3.42 2.44 -8.72
CA LEU A 153 -4.73 1.86 -8.41
C LEU A 153 -5.78 2.30 -9.43
N GLU A 154 -5.89 3.61 -9.66
CA GLU A 154 -6.84 4.19 -10.60
C GLU A 154 -6.59 3.70 -12.03
N ALA A 155 -5.34 3.76 -12.51
CA ALA A 155 -5.00 3.33 -13.86
C ALA A 155 -5.28 1.84 -14.06
N MET A 156 -4.96 0.98 -13.09
CA MET A 156 -5.16 -0.46 -13.23
C MET A 156 -6.63 -0.89 -13.25
N THR A 157 -7.54 -0.08 -12.70
CA THR A 157 -8.95 -0.49 -12.55
C THR A 157 -9.90 0.24 -13.50
N THR A 158 -9.56 1.46 -13.93
CA THR A 158 -10.43 2.30 -14.77
C THR A 158 -10.08 2.26 -16.25
N LYS A 159 -8.91 1.71 -16.62
CA LYS A 159 -8.40 1.71 -17.99
C LYS A 159 -8.35 0.29 -18.57
N PRO A 160 -8.60 0.12 -19.88
CA PRO A 160 -8.47 -1.17 -20.54
C PRO A 160 -7.01 -1.68 -20.58
N PHE A 161 -6.87 -2.98 -20.77
CA PHE A 161 -5.60 -3.67 -21.01
C PHE A 161 -5.59 -4.25 -22.41
N ALA A 162 -4.55 -3.95 -23.19
CA ALA A 162 -4.32 -4.63 -24.47
C ALA A 162 -3.56 -5.95 -24.26
N ASP A 163 -2.64 -6.00 -23.28
CA ASP A 163 -1.97 -7.23 -22.87
C ASP A 163 -2.67 -7.95 -21.72
N LYS A 164 -3.19 -9.14 -22.00
CA LYS A 164 -3.80 -10.04 -21.00
C LYS A 164 -2.83 -10.40 -19.86
N LYS A 165 -1.53 -10.56 -20.12
CA LYS A 165 -0.55 -10.83 -19.03
C LYS A 165 -0.42 -9.66 -18.07
N MET A 166 -0.57 -8.41 -18.56
CA MET A 166 -0.57 -7.23 -17.69
C MET A 166 -1.85 -7.15 -16.87
N GLU A 167 -2.99 -7.49 -17.46
CA GLU A 167 -4.25 -7.60 -16.74
C GLU A 167 -4.17 -8.65 -15.62
N GLU A 168 -3.59 -9.82 -15.88
CA GLU A 168 -3.35 -10.84 -14.86
C GLU A 168 -2.48 -10.31 -13.70
N LYS A 169 -1.45 -9.51 -13.99
CA LYS A 169 -0.63 -8.87 -12.96
C LYS A 169 -1.35 -7.79 -12.18
N TYR A 170 -2.28 -7.06 -12.79
CA TYR A 170 -3.21 -6.21 -12.06
C TYR A 170 -4.03 -7.06 -11.08
N LEU A 171 -4.67 -8.13 -11.55
CA LEU A 171 -5.51 -9.00 -10.73
C LEU A 171 -4.74 -9.64 -9.55
N GLU A 172 -3.47 -9.97 -9.77
CA GLU A 172 -2.58 -10.50 -8.72
C GLU A 172 -2.13 -9.43 -7.70
N GLY A 173 -1.78 -8.24 -8.19
CA GLY A 173 -1.05 -7.23 -7.42
C GLY A 173 -1.91 -6.15 -6.75
N PHE A 174 -3.15 -5.95 -7.20
CA PHE A 174 -3.96 -4.80 -6.79
C PHE A 174 -4.24 -4.77 -5.29
N ALA A 175 -4.70 -5.88 -4.70
CA ALA A 175 -5.03 -5.94 -3.28
C ALA A 175 -3.83 -5.61 -2.38
N GLY A 176 -2.63 -6.05 -2.75
CA GLY A 176 -1.40 -5.73 -2.01
C GLY A 176 -1.00 -4.26 -2.10
N LEU A 177 -1.20 -3.63 -3.27
CA LEU A 177 -0.98 -2.20 -3.44
C LEU A 177 -2.01 -1.37 -2.66
N ALA A 178 -3.28 -1.73 -2.75
CA ALA A 178 -4.40 -1.08 -2.07
C ALA A 178 -4.20 -1.10 -0.55
N PHE A 179 -3.88 -2.26 0.02
CA PHE A 179 -3.56 -2.37 1.44
C PHE A 179 -2.35 -1.50 1.83
N SER A 180 -1.30 -1.51 1.00
CA SER A 180 -0.10 -0.73 1.25
C SER A 180 -0.33 0.79 1.17
N TYR A 181 -1.29 1.24 0.36
CA TYR A 181 -1.78 2.62 0.30
C TYR A 181 -2.54 2.97 1.58
N THR A 182 -3.54 2.17 1.96
CA THR A 182 -4.36 2.37 3.17
C THR A 182 -3.54 2.37 4.46
N LEU A 183 -2.45 1.59 4.56
CA LEU A 183 -1.57 1.66 5.75
C LEU A 183 -0.74 2.95 5.86
N LYS A 184 -0.67 3.73 4.78
CA LYS A 184 0.21 4.91 4.66
C LYS A 184 -0.55 6.20 4.38
N ASP A 185 -1.81 6.17 3.99
CA ASP A 185 -2.61 7.34 3.62
C ASP A 185 -2.67 8.42 4.72
N GLY A 186 -2.56 8.05 6.00
CA GLY A 186 -2.46 9.00 7.11
C GLY A 186 -1.29 10.00 6.99
N TYR A 187 -0.30 9.75 6.11
CA TYR A 187 0.72 10.74 5.76
C TYR A 187 0.18 11.97 5.00
N TYR A 188 -1.03 11.94 4.43
CA TYR A 188 -1.68 13.14 3.89
C TYR A 188 -1.99 14.16 5.00
N SER A 189 -2.38 13.72 6.20
CA SER A 189 -2.63 14.60 7.36
C SER A 189 -1.48 14.64 8.40
N GLY A 190 -0.46 13.80 8.21
CA GLY A 190 0.52 13.44 9.23
C GLY A 190 0.10 12.18 10.00
N LYS A 191 0.95 11.15 9.99
CA LYS A 191 0.75 9.84 10.63
C LYS A 191 1.06 9.90 12.14
N TYR A 192 0.07 10.24 12.94
CA TYR A 192 0.09 10.12 14.40
C TYR A 192 -1.24 9.52 14.92
N LEU A 193 -1.36 9.32 16.24
CA LEU A 193 -2.58 8.81 16.88
C LEU A 193 -3.79 9.70 16.51
N GLY A 194 -4.80 9.14 15.86
CA GLY A 194 -5.98 9.91 15.39
C GLY A 194 -5.86 10.47 13.97
N SER A 195 -4.82 10.13 13.21
CA SER A 195 -4.71 10.48 11.78
C SER A 195 -5.92 10.02 10.96
N ALA A 196 -6.45 8.81 11.21
CA ALA A 196 -7.68 8.32 10.56
C ALA A 196 -8.87 9.29 10.73
N LYS A 197 -9.07 9.86 11.94
CA LYS A 197 -10.13 10.86 12.19
C LYS A 197 -9.93 12.13 11.39
N LYS A 198 -8.69 12.61 11.28
CA LYS A 198 -8.38 13.78 10.45
C LYS A 198 -8.65 13.50 8.97
N MET A 199 -8.29 12.31 8.50
CA MET A 199 -8.52 11.89 7.13
C MET A 199 -10.01 11.77 6.82
N ALA A 200 -10.81 11.23 7.75
CA ALA A 200 -12.26 11.12 7.61
C ALA A 200 -12.98 12.48 7.50
N LYS A 201 -12.38 13.56 8.03
CA LYS A 201 -12.89 14.93 7.88
C LYS A 201 -12.59 15.55 6.50
N LEU A 202 -11.80 14.89 5.65
CA LEU A 202 -11.44 15.39 4.32
C LEU A 202 -12.34 14.72 3.25
N PRO A 203 -13.25 15.46 2.58
CA PRO A 203 -14.18 14.87 1.61
C PRO A 203 -13.50 14.14 0.46
N GLU A 204 -12.36 14.66 -0.01
CA GLU A 204 -11.56 14.01 -1.06
C GLU A 204 -11.10 12.61 -0.63
N MET A 205 -10.68 12.44 0.63
CA MET A 205 -10.20 11.15 1.13
C MET A 205 -11.34 10.16 1.31
N VAL A 206 -12.48 10.62 1.85
CA VAL A 206 -13.69 9.79 1.93
C VAL A 206 -14.15 9.34 0.54
N HIS A 207 -14.07 10.21 -0.47
CA HIS A 207 -14.33 9.83 -1.86
C HIS A 207 -13.36 8.76 -2.36
N ARG A 208 -12.05 8.91 -2.12
CA ARG A 208 -11.05 7.89 -2.47
C ARG A 208 -11.31 6.54 -1.77
N TYR A 209 -11.77 6.54 -0.52
CA TYR A 209 -12.14 5.33 0.20
C TYR A 209 -13.33 4.62 -0.46
N ARG A 210 -14.37 5.37 -0.88
CA ARG A 210 -15.51 4.80 -1.60
C ARG A 210 -15.09 4.16 -2.93
N LEU A 211 -14.25 4.85 -3.70
CA LEU A 211 -13.68 4.31 -4.94
C LEU A 211 -12.87 3.03 -4.69
N LEU A 212 -12.03 3.02 -3.65
CA LEU A 212 -11.21 1.84 -3.36
C LEU A 212 -12.05 0.64 -2.91
N VAL A 213 -13.13 0.87 -2.16
CA VAL A 213 -14.11 -0.17 -1.80
C VAL A 213 -14.79 -0.73 -3.05
N GLN A 214 -15.25 0.14 -3.95
CA GLN A 214 -15.83 -0.28 -5.23
C GLN A 214 -14.85 -1.13 -6.04
N TRP A 215 -13.64 -0.64 -6.28
CA TRP A 215 -12.63 -1.35 -7.09
C TRP A 215 -12.21 -2.69 -6.49
N LEU A 216 -12.15 -2.80 -5.16
CA LEU A 216 -11.85 -4.08 -4.49
C LEU A 216 -13.01 -5.07 -4.61
N ASN A 217 -14.27 -4.62 -4.53
CA ASN A 217 -15.42 -5.49 -4.76
C ASN A 217 -15.45 -5.99 -6.22
N GLU A 218 -15.18 -5.13 -7.19
CA GLU A 218 -15.05 -5.49 -8.61
C GLU A 218 -13.90 -6.47 -8.83
N LEU A 219 -12.73 -6.24 -8.21
CA LEU A 219 -11.59 -7.17 -8.26
C LEU A 219 -11.98 -8.56 -7.77
N ARG A 220 -12.68 -8.65 -6.62
CA ARG A 220 -13.13 -9.92 -6.04
C ARG A 220 -14.16 -10.62 -6.92
N ALA A 221 -14.96 -9.89 -7.70
CA ALA A 221 -15.83 -10.48 -8.72
C ALA A 221 -14.99 -11.06 -9.88
N LYS A 222 -14.06 -10.28 -10.44
CA LYS A 222 -13.15 -10.72 -11.52
C LYS A 222 -12.31 -11.95 -11.13
N TRP A 223 -11.93 -12.08 -9.87
CA TRP A 223 -11.24 -13.27 -9.36
C TRP A 223 -12.06 -14.55 -9.48
N LYS A 224 -13.40 -14.46 -9.41
CA LYS A 224 -14.30 -15.61 -9.55
C LYS A 224 -14.57 -15.95 -11.02
N ASP A 225 -14.56 -14.94 -11.89
CA ASP A 225 -14.90 -15.10 -13.31
C ASP A 225 -13.76 -15.73 -14.13
N SER A 226 -12.52 -15.67 -13.63
CA SER A 226 -11.34 -16.26 -14.29
C SER A 226 -10.81 -17.47 -13.53
N ALA A 227 -10.91 -18.66 -14.11
CA ALA A 227 -10.48 -19.91 -13.47
C ALA A 227 -8.98 -19.93 -13.08
N SER A 228 -8.10 -19.36 -13.91
CA SER A 228 -6.66 -19.29 -13.61
C SER A 228 -6.37 -18.37 -12.41
N ILE A 229 -7.07 -17.24 -12.32
CA ILE A 229 -6.92 -16.28 -11.23
C ILE A 229 -7.57 -16.83 -9.95
N ALA A 230 -8.74 -17.46 -10.04
CA ALA A 230 -9.39 -18.12 -8.93
C ALA A 230 -8.44 -19.14 -8.25
N GLN A 231 -7.79 -19.98 -9.05
CA GLN A 231 -6.80 -20.95 -8.55
C GLN A 231 -5.61 -20.24 -7.89
N THR A 232 -5.13 -19.14 -8.48
CA THR A 232 -4.03 -18.33 -7.93
C THR A 232 -4.40 -17.74 -6.56
N VAL A 233 -5.61 -17.19 -6.41
CA VAL A 233 -6.12 -16.65 -5.13
C VAL A 233 -6.26 -17.75 -4.08
N GLN A 234 -6.77 -18.94 -4.47
CA GLN A 234 -6.88 -20.08 -3.57
C GLN A 234 -5.51 -20.57 -3.07
N ASN A 235 -4.52 -20.61 -3.95
CA ASN A 235 -3.16 -21.01 -3.63
C ASN A 235 -2.40 -19.95 -2.82
N ASN A 236 -2.82 -18.69 -2.90
CA ASN A 236 -2.21 -17.57 -2.20
C ASN A 236 -3.24 -16.81 -1.33
N PRO A 237 -3.59 -17.35 -0.15
CA PRO A 237 -4.62 -16.77 0.72
C PRO A 237 -4.31 -15.34 1.17
N LYS A 238 -3.06 -14.87 1.05
CA LYS A 238 -2.70 -13.49 1.37
C LYS A 238 -3.40 -12.48 0.47
N MET A 239 -3.66 -12.81 -0.80
CA MET A 239 -4.32 -11.89 -1.72
C MET A 239 -5.72 -11.52 -1.23
N GLU A 240 -6.51 -12.54 -0.90
CA GLU A 240 -7.87 -12.38 -0.38
C GLU A 240 -7.88 -11.66 0.97
N VAL A 241 -6.98 -12.03 1.88
CA VAL A 241 -6.88 -11.39 3.19
C VAL A 241 -6.53 -9.91 3.08
N LEU A 242 -5.60 -9.55 2.21
CA LEU A 242 -5.25 -8.13 1.99
C LEU A 242 -6.43 -7.34 1.42
N SER A 243 -7.23 -7.96 0.55
CA SER A 243 -8.49 -7.37 0.07
C SER A 243 -9.48 -7.15 1.21
N GLN A 244 -9.75 -8.18 2.02
CA GLN A 244 -10.65 -8.11 3.19
C GLN A 244 -10.21 -7.04 4.20
N LEU A 245 -8.91 -7.00 4.54
CA LEU A 245 -8.38 -5.98 5.46
C LEU A 245 -8.54 -4.56 4.91
N THR A 246 -8.26 -4.38 3.62
CA THR A 246 -8.40 -3.07 2.98
C THR A 246 -9.85 -2.62 2.98
N LEU A 247 -10.80 -3.51 2.63
CA LEU A 247 -12.23 -3.23 2.69
C LEU A 247 -12.68 -2.84 4.10
N LEU A 248 -12.30 -3.61 5.12
CA LEU A 248 -12.66 -3.31 6.52
C LEU A 248 -12.16 -1.93 6.97
N ILE A 249 -10.91 -1.57 6.66
CA ILE A 249 -10.35 -0.28 7.05
C ILE A 249 -11.06 0.86 6.32
N ASN A 250 -11.20 0.78 4.99
CA ASN A 250 -11.83 1.86 4.22
C ASN A 250 -13.33 2.01 4.54
N LEU A 251 -14.06 0.92 4.80
CA LEU A 251 -15.46 0.99 5.24
C LEU A 251 -15.60 1.67 6.61
N SER A 252 -14.68 1.36 7.55
CA SER A 252 -14.58 2.06 8.83
C SER A 252 -14.35 3.56 8.64
N ASP A 253 -13.42 3.93 7.77
CA ASP A 253 -13.08 5.34 7.51
C ASP A 253 -14.22 6.09 6.77
N ILE A 254 -14.98 5.40 5.92
CA ILE A 254 -16.20 5.95 5.31
C ILE A 254 -17.25 6.23 6.39
N ILE A 255 -17.55 5.27 7.27
CA ILE A 255 -18.52 5.44 8.37
C ILE A 255 -18.15 6.65 9.23
N LEU A 256 -16.86 6.77 9.57
CA LEU A 256 -16.34 7.91 10.32
C LEU A 256 -16.50 9.24 9.56
N GLY A 257 -16.30 9.21 8.24
CA GLY A 257 -16.52 10.36 7.36
C GLY A 257 -17.98 10.80 7.29
N GLU A 258 -18.93 9.85 7.27
CA GLU A 258 -20.38 10.14 7.30
C GLU A 258 -20.79 10.78 8.63
N ILE A 259 -20.24 10.32 9.76
CA ILE A 259 -20.44 10.96 11.07
C ILE A 259 -19.97 12.41 11.02
N HIS A 260 -18.73 12.66 10.59
CA HIS A 260 -18.21 14.02 10.51
C HIS A 260 -18.92 14.91 9.47
N SER A 261 -19.62 14.32 8.52
CA SER A 261 -20.44 15.03 7.53
C SER A 261 -21.89 15.20 7.96
N HIS A 262 -22.25 14.80 9.18
CA HIS A 262 -23.63 14.81 9.70
C HIS A 262 -24.63 13.98 8.87
N ASN A 263 -24.15 12.95 8.17
CA ASN A 263 -24.94 12.05 7.34
C ASN A 263 -24.94 10.62 7.87
N PHE A 264 -24.56 10.42 9.15
CA PHE A 264 -24.55 9.09 9.74
C PHE A 264 -25.98 8.58 9.91
N ASP A 265 -26.22 7.40 9.36
CA ASP A 265 -27.47 6.66 9.46
C ASP A 265 -27.15 5.17 9.55
N CYS A 266 -27.95 4.41 10.32
CA CYS A 266 -27.71 2.99 10.54
C CYS A 266 -27.99 2.12 9.29
N ASP A 267 -28.74 2.64 8.33
CA ASP A 267 -29.06 1.98 7.05
C ASP A 267 -28.05 2.31 5.93
N LEU A 268 -26.93 2.98 6.27
CA LEU A 268 -25.85 3.23 5.32
C LEU A 268 -25.30 1.91 4.75
N SER A 269 -25.19 1.84 3.42
CA SER A 269 -24.61 0.68 2.72
C SER A 269 -23.21 0.30 3.23
N SER A 270 -22.40 1.26 3.68
CA SER A 270 -21.08 1.01 4.26
C SER A 270 -21.15 0.23 5.57
N ILE A 271 -22.17 0.44 6.42
CA ILE A 271 -22.39 -0.31 7.67
C ILE A 271 -22.72 -1.77 7.35
N HIS A 272 -23.69 -2.01 6.47
CA HIS A 272 -24.06 -3.37 6.07
C HIS A 272 -22.91 -4.12 5.38
N GLN A 273 -22.16 -3.44 4.52
CA GLN A 273 -20.95 -4.01 3.90
C GLN A 273 -19.88 -4.33 4.95
N TYR A 274 -19.69 -3.46 5.95
CA TYR A 274 -18.73 -3.69 7.03
C TYR A 274 -19.12 -4.93 7.84
N ILE A 275 -20.38 -5.04 8.28
CA ILE A 275 -20.89 -6.21 9.02
C ILE A 275 -20.70 -7.50 8.22
N LYS A 276 -21.09 -7.49 6.94
CA LYS A 276 -20.89 -8.63 6.04
C LYS A 276 -19.41 -9.03 5.93
N MET A 277 -18.53 -8.05 5.72
CA MET A 277 -17.09 -8.28 5.61
C MET A 277 -16.48 -8.82 6.92
N ARG A 278 -16.96 -8.34 8.07
CA ARG A 278 -16.57 -8.83 9.40
C ARG A 278 -16.94 -10.29 9.59
N LYS A 279 -18.17 -10.66 9.21
CA LYS A 279 -18.63 -12.05 9.25
C LYS A 279 -17.77 -12.92 8.35
N GLU A 280 -17.53 -12.49 7.11
CA GLU A 280 -16.69 -13.20 6.14
C GLU A 280 -15.25 -13.41 6.63
N PHE A 281 -14.67 -12.40 7.27
CA PHE A 281 -13.30 -12.44 7.80
C PHE A 281 -13.16 -13.34 9.04
N TYR A 282 -14.10 -13.29 9.98
CA TYR A 282 -13.96 -13.94 11.29
C TYR A 282 -14.60 -15.33 11.36
N SER A 283 -15.80 -15.48 10.79
CA SER A 283 -16.68 -16.64 10.92
C SER A 283 -17.55 -16.79 9.66
N PRO A 284 -16.94 -17.10 8.50
CA PRO A 284 -17.69 -17.23 7.26
C PRO A 284 -18.70 -18.36 7.37
N ASP A 285 -19.84 -18.23 6.68
CA ASP A 285 -20.90 -19.25 6.68
C ASP A 285 -20.40 -20.61 6.18
N ASN A 286 -19.41 -20.60 5.28
CA ASN A 286 -18.82 -21.80 4.69
C ASN A 286 -17.30 -21.84 4.90
N GLY A 287 -16.81 -22.92 5.50
CA GLY A 287 -15.39 -23.22 5.64
C GLY A 287 -14.68 -22.41 6.72
N SER A 288 -13.35 -22.39 6.66
CA SER A 288 -12.52 -21.67 7.63
C SER A 288 -12.17 -20.26 7.13
N PRO A 289 -12.05 -19.27 8.04
CA PRO A 289 -11.55 -17.94 7.73
C PRO A 289 -10.27 -17.96 6.90
N VAL A 290 -10.21 -17.15 5.85
CA VAL A 290 -9.08 -17.18 4.90
C VAL A 290 -7.75 -16.87 5.58
N TYR A 291 -7.72 -15.95 6.55
CA TYR A 291 -6.50 -15.64 7.30
C TYR A 291 -5.97 -16.85 8.08
N LYS A 292 -6.81 -17.79 8.51
CA LYS A 292 -6.35 -19.02 9.20
C LYS A 292 -5.54 -19.94 8.29
N LYS A 293 -5.72 -19.83 6.97
CA LYS A 293 -4.96 -20.60 5.95
C LYS A 293 -3.51 -20.10 5.80
N ILE A 294 -3.16 -18.94 6.35
CA ILE A 294 -1.78 -18.43 6.35
C ILE A 294 -0.95 -19.26 7.34
N ARG A 295 0.18 -19.81 6.87
CA ARG A 295 1.03 -20.72 7.66
C ARG A 295 1.73 -20.02 8.84
N ASN A 296 2.13 -18.77 8.69
CA ASN A 296 2.87 -18.04 9.71
C ASN A 296 1.94 -17.56 10.84
N HIS A 297 2.12 -18.07 12.06
CA HIS A 297 1.29 -17.73 13.22
C HIS A 297 1.32 -16.23 13.56
N LYS A 298 2.51 -15.62 13.63
CA LYS A 298 2.66 -14.19 13.95
C LYS A 298 1.97 -13.31 12.92
N GLU A 299 2.04 -13.71 11.65
CA GLU A 299 1.33 -13.01 10.58
C GLU A 299 -0.19 -13.10 10.75
N ARG A 300 -0.72 -14.28 11.11
CA ARG A 300 -2.15 -14.45 11.43
C ARG A 300 -2.60 -13.59 12.59
N GLU A 301 -1.82 -13.52 13.66
CA GLU A 301 -2.11 -12.67 14.82
C GLU A 301 -2.09 -11.20 14.45
N ALA A 302 -1.11 -10.75 13.66
CA ALA A 302 -1.05 -9.38 13.17
C ALA A 302 -2.27 -9.03 12.29
N ILE A 303 -2.65 -9.92 11.39
CA ILE A 303 -3.84 -9.77 10.53
C ILE A 303 -5.11 -9.70 11.39
N TYR A 304 -5.28 -10.61 12.34
CA TYR A 304 -6.41 -10.59 13.27
C TYR A 304 -6.44 -9.29 14.07
N HIS A 305 -5.28 -8.85 14.55
CA HIS A 305 -5.18 -7.60 15.29
C HIS A 305 -5.62 -6.41 14.44
N ILE A 306 -5.14 -6.28 13.20
CA ILE A 306 -5.54 -5.19 12.29
C ILE A 306 -7.06 -5.22 12.06
N ALA A 307 -7.61 -6.39 11.75
CA ALA A 307 -9.02 -6.53 11.45
C ALA A 307 -9.90 -6.27 12.67
N VAL A 308 -9.56 -6.83 13.85
CA VAL A 308 -10.45 -6.93 15.03
C VAL A 308 -10.03 -6.05 16.19
N ASN A 309 -8.74 -5.99 16.52
CA ASN A 309 -8.26 -5.38 17.74
C ASN A 309 -7.70 -3.96 17.57
N ALA A 310 -7.47 -3.51 16.34
CA ALA A 310 -7.04 -2.15 16.07
C ALA A 310 -8.10 -1.15 16.57
N VAL A 311 -7.64 0.02 17.04
CA VAL A 311 -8.51 1.07 17.60
C VAL A 311 -9.65 1.43 16.64
N GLY A 312 -9.37 1.58 15.34
CA GLY A 312 -10.38 1.84 14.32
C GLY A 312 -11.46 0.74 14.28
N ALA A 313 -11.06 -0.52 14.14
CA ALA A 313 -12.00 -1.64 14.09
C ALA A 313 -12.87 -1.77 15.35
N ARG A 314 -12.28 -1.57 16.54
CA ARG A 314 -13.03 -1.58 17.81
C ARG A 314 -14.01 -0.42 17.91
N ASN A 315 -13.60 0.77 17.47
CA ASN A 315 -14.46 1.95 17.42
C ASN A 315 -15.64 1.73 16.47
N THR A 316 -15.40 1.20 15.27
CA THR A 316 -16.48 0.92 14.31
C THR A 316 -17.44 -0.14 14.84
N LYS A 317 -16.92 -1.23 15.44
CA LYS A 317 -17.76 -2.24 16.10
C LYS A 317 -18.63 -1.62 17.19
N TYR A 318 -18.03 -0.80 18.06
CA TYR A 318 -18.77 -0.09 19.11
C TYR A 318 -19.87 0.82 18.55
N LEU A 319 -19.56 1.64 17.54
CA LEU A 319 -20.54 2.53 16.91
C LEU A 319 -21.74 1.75 16.36
N ILE A 320 -21.48 0.65 15.64
CA ILE A 320 -22.52 -0.17 15.03
C ILE A 320 -23.34 -0.92 16.08
N GLU A 321 -22.71 -1.55 17.07
CA GLU A 321 -23.40 -2.32 18.10
C GLU A 321 -24.20 -1.42 19.05
N HIS A 322 -23.63 -0.29 19.46
CA HIS A 322 -24.24 0.60 20.45
C HIS A 322 -25.31 1.50 19.84
N TYR A 323 -25.05 2.14 18.70
CA TYR A 323 -25.98 3.12 18.12
C TYR A 323 -26.92 2.51 17.08
N CYS A 324 -26.54 1.41 16.42
CA CYS A 324 -27.39 0.76 15.41
C CYS A 324 -28.00 -0.58 15.86
N GLY A 325 -27.56 -1.13 17.00
CA GLY A 325 -28.09 -2.41 17.52
C GLY A 325 -27.73 -3.63 16.68
N TYR A 326 -26.82 -3.52 15.72
CA TYR A 326 -26.40 -4.64 14.87
C TYR A 326 -25.20 -5.38 15.47
N GLU A 327 -25.23 -6.70 15.46
CA GLU A 327 -24.09 -7.52 15.88
C GLU A 327 -22.93 -7.47 14.87
N VAL A 328 -21.70 -7.27 15.36
CA VAL A 328 -20.50 -7.30 14.53
C VAL A 328 -19.59 -8.46 14.92
N ALA A 329 -19.42 -9.40 13.99
CA ALA A 329 -18.58 -10.59 14.19
C ALA A 329 -17.13 -10.23 14.60
N GLY A 330 -16.53 -11.08 15.43
CA GLY A 330 -15.13 -10.97 15.88
C GLY A 330 -15.00 -10.70 17.37
N LYS A 331 -14.26 -11.59 18.06
CA LYS A 331 -14.01 -11.49 19.51
C LYS A 331 -12.84 -10.56 19.80
N MET A 332 -13.12 -9.46 20.49
CA MET A 332 -12.08 -8.52 20.90
C MET A 332 -11.18 -9.13 21.98
N ASP A 333 -9.88 -8.96 21.84
CA ASP A 333 -8.91 -9.31 22.88
C ASP A 333 -8.84 -8.19 23.93
N MET A 334 -9.44 -8.47 25.09
CA MET A 334 -9.55 -7.54 26.21
C MET A 334 -8.45 -7.73 27.27
N SER A 335 -7.43 -8.55 26.97
CA SER A 335 -6.39 -8.91 27.96
C SER A 335 -5.66 -7.69 28.51
N PHE A 336 -5.41 -6.68 27.67
CA PHE A 336 -4.78 -5.43 28.07
C PHE A 336 -5.64 -4.56 29.03
N ALA A 337 -6.97 -4.75 29.05
CA ALA A 337 -7.89 -3.99 29.89
C ALA A 337 -8.04 -4.56 31.32
N ILE A 338 -7.64 -5.83 31.54
CA ILE A 338 -7.81 -6.54 32.82
C ILE A 338 -7.15 -5.80 33.98
N ALA A 339 -5.91 -5.36 33.79
CA ALA A 339 -5.18 -4.64 34.84
C ALA A 339 -5.86 -3.30 35.19
N PHE A 340 -6.32 -2.54 34.18
CA PHE A 340 -6.97 -1.24 34.38
C PHE A 340 -8.36 -1.35 35.00
N ALA A 341 -9.13 -2.37 34.60
CA ALA A 341 -10.45 -2.63 35.17
C ALA A 341 -10.33 -3.01 36.66
N LYS A 342 -9.36 -3.86 36.99
CA LYS A 342 -9.05 -4.24 38.38
C LYS A 342 -8.62 -3.05 39.23
N ASP A 343 -7.74 -2.19 38.71
CA ASP A 343 -7.26 -0.98 39.41
C ASP A 343 -8.40 -0.01 39.75
N LYS A 344 -9.36 0.14 38.85
CA LYS A 344 -10.51 1.04 39.03
C LYS A 344 -11.72 0.40 39.71
N ASN A 345 -11.65 -0.88 40.08
CA ASN A 345 -12.76 -1.66 40.62
C ASN A 345 -14.04 -1.60 39.74
N ILE A 346 -13.87 -1.77 38.43
CA ILE A 346 -14.97 -1.82 37.45
C ILE A 346 -14.87 -3.09 36.59
N THR A 347 -15.95 -3.43 35.90
CA THR A 347 -15.98 -4.54 34.94
C THR A 347 -15.14 -4.24 33.69
N LEU A 348 -14.78 -5.27 32.93
CA LEU A 348 -14.06 -5.10 31.66
C LEU A 348 -14.89 -4.33 30.64
N GLU A 349 -16.18 -4.58 30.63
CA GLU A 349 -17.18 -3.95 29.76
C GLU A 349 -17.28 -2.45 30.06
N GLN A 350 -17.34 -2.08 31.35
CA GLN A 350 -17.32 -0.68 31.77
C GLN A 350 -16.01 0.02 31.40
N GLN A 351 -14.86 -0.65 31.58
CA GLN A 351 -13.56 -0.08 31.23
C GLN A 351 -13.42 0.13 29.71
N GLU A 352 -13.96 -0.78 28.90
CA GLU A 352 -14.00 -0.63 27.44
C GLU A 352 -14.95 0.49 27.01
N GLU A 353 -16.14 0.56 27.60
CA GLU A 353 -17.12 1.64 27.37
C GLU A 353 -16.46 3.02 27.57
N LEU A 354 -15.77 3.21 28.71
CA LEU A 354 -15.07 4.46 29.02
C LEU A 354 -14.01 4.79 27.97
N TRP A 355 -13.25 3.80 27.50
CA TRP A 355 -12.24 4.00 26.47
C TRP A 355 -12.83 4.28 25.10
N ARG A 356 -13.95 3.65 24.73
CA ARG A 356 -14.64 3.93 23.47
C ARG A 356 -15.22 5.33 23.47
N ARG A 357 -15.91 5.72 24.54
CA ARG A 357 -16.42 7.10 24.70
C ARG A 357 -15.30 8.14 24.66
N ALA A 358 -14.17 7.88 25.31
CA ALA A 358 -13.01 8.77 25.23
C ALA A 358 -12.40 8.81 23.83
N SER A 359 -12.27 7.66 23.16
CA SER A 359 -11.70 7.59 21.81
C SER A 359 -12.63 8.16 20.74
N LEU A 360 -13.94 8.19 20.94
CA LEU A 360 -14.97 8.63 20.00
C LEU A 360 -15.68 9.90 20.46
N ARG A 361 -15.07 10.68 21.36
CA ARG A 361 -15.73 11.80 22.03
C ARG A 361 -16.38 12.80 21.07
N GLU A 362 -15.72 13.16 19.97
CA GLU A 362 -16.27 14.11 19.00
C GLU A 362 -17.40 13.48 18.17
N GLU A 363 -17.21 12.23 17.77
CA GLU A 363 -18.16 11.47 16.95
C GLU A 363 -19.45 11.21 17.71
N ILE A 364 -19.36 10.83 18.99
CA ILE A 364 -20.52 10.60 19.87
C ILE A 364 -21.34 11.88 20.03
N LYS A 365 -20.68 13.02 20.27
CA LYS A 365 -21.39 14.32 20.33
C LYS A 365 -22.18 14.62 19.07
N ILE A 366 -21.60 14.34 17.90
CA ILE A 366 -22.26 14.54 16.62
C ILE A 366 -23.49 13.61 16.49
N ILE A 367 -23.34 12.34 16.83
CA ILE A 367 -24.43 11.34 16.76
C ILE A 367 -25.55 11.66 17.76
N GLU A 368 -25.20 12.06 18.99
CA GLU A 368 -26.15 12.37 20.06
C GLU A 368 -26.77 13.78 19.93
N GLY A 369 -26.40 14.54 18.89
CA GLY A 369 -26.95 15.88 18.62
C GLY A 369 -26.50 16.95 19.63
N GLU A 370 -25.42 16.71 20.36
CA GLU A 370 -24.83 17.71 21.25
C GLU A 370 -24.21 18.84 20.42
N SER A 371 -24.96 19.93 20.24
CA SER A 371 -24.42 21.15 19.63
C SER A 371 -23.21 21.65 20.43
N ASP A 372 -22.08 21.91 19.75
CA ASP A 372 -20.92 22.52 20.39
C ASP A 372 -21.32 23.92 20.86
N VAL A 373 -21.62 24.05 22.17
CA VAL A 373 -21.96 25.30 22.88
C VAL A 373 -20.76 26.27 22.96
N ARG A 374 -19.81 26.17 22.02
CA ARG A 374 -18.64 27.04 21.89
C ARG A 374 -18.49 27.45 20.43
N LYS A 375 -19.41 28.30 19.98
CA LYS A 375 -19.15 29.22 18.88
C LYS A 375 -19.01 30.62 19.44
#